data_AF-A0A2E0VYW5-F1
#
_entry.id   AF-A0A2E0VYW5-F1
#
_cell.length_a   1.000
_cell.length_b   1.000
_cell.length_c   1.000
_cell.angle_alpha   90.00
_cell.angle_beta   90.00
_cell.angle_gamma   90.00
#
_symmetry.space_group_name_H-M   'P 1'
#
loop_
_entity.id
_entity.type
_entity.pdbx_description
1 polymer ?
#
loop_
_entity_poly.entity_id
_entity_poly.type
_entity_poly.pdbx_seq_one_letter_code
_entity_poly.pdbx_strand_id
1 'polypeptide(L)'
;MKTNKIFGMRYDFAINLYECGKEYSFEILSHYKTTNQKSVITNLNFIISELIYPLMKTTDIDSTIFLNKQKGIKLFKKSFISFHDMNWIKLLEEKLDEDRQFGGWNADFVF
;
A
#
# COMPACT_ATOMS: atom_id res chain seq x y z
N MET A 1 3.88 -12.53 10.44
CA MET A 1 3.38 -11.85 9.24
C MET A 1 1.90 -11.57 9.42
N LYS A 2 1.44 -10.35 9.15
CA LYS A 2 0.02 -10.00 9.09
C LYS A 2 -0.31 -9.59 7.67
N THR A 3 -1.36 -10.19 7.10
CA THR A 3 -1.78 -9.95 5.73
C THR A 3 -3.29 -9.78 5.70
N ASN A 4 -3.77 -8.75 4.99
CA ASN A 4 -5.19 -8.56 4.70
C ASN A 4 -5.37 -8.40 3.20
N LYS A 5 -6.21 -9.28 2.60
CA LYS A 5 -6.59 -9.18 1.19
C LYS A 5 -7.85 -8.33 1.05
N ILE A 6 -7.86 -7.41 0.09
CA ILE A 6 -9.00 -6.57 -0.27
C ILE A 6 -9.26 -6.71 -1.76
N PHE A 7 -10.52 -6.93 -2.12
CA PHE A 7 -10.95 -7.04 -3.51
C PHE A 7 -11.47 -5.68 -3.97
N GLY A 8 -10.69 -4.97 -4.78
CA GLY A 8 -11.11 -3.74 -5.44
C GLY A 8 -11.93 -4.01 -6.70
N MET A 9 -12.20 -2.96 -7.46
CA MET A 9 -12.95 -3.07 -8.71
C MET A 9 -12.06 -3.58 -9.84
N ARG A 10 -10.94 -2.90 -10.07
CA ARG A 10 -9.94 -3.23 -11.10
C ARG A 10 -8.75 -4.00 -10.53
N TYR A 11 -8.44 -3.76 -9.25
CA TYR A 11 -7.28 -4.33 -8.60
C TYR A 11 -7.68 -5.19 -7.40
N ASP A 12 -6.95 -6.27 -7.19
CA ASP A 12 -6.91 -6.91 -5.88
C ASP A 12 -5.69 -6.40 -5.12
N PHE A 13 -5.84 -6.25 -3.80
CA PHE A 13 -4.82 -5.71 -2.92
C PHE A 13 -4.49 -6.69 -1.80
N ALA A 14 -3.23 -6.72 -1.37
CA ALA A 14 -2.82 -7.35 -0.12
C ALA A 14 -1.95 -6.39 0.68
N ILE A 15 -2.42 -6.01 1.87
CA ILE A 15 -1.65 -5.19 2.80
C ILE A 15 -0.85 -6.13 3.68
N ASN A 16 0.47 -6.00 3.67
CA ASN A 16 1.36 -6.86 4.45
C ASN A 16 2.14 -6.05 5.48
N LEU A 17 2.30 -6.65 6.66
CA LEU A 17 3.21 -6.20 7.70
C LEU A 17 4.06 -7.38 8.16
N TYR A 18 5.36 -7.27 7.93
CA TYR A 18 6.36 -8.26 8.32
C TYR A 18 7.11 -7.77 9.55
N GLU A 19 7.60 -8.72 10.35
CA GLU A 19 8.55 -8.46 11.42
C GLU A 19 9.93 -8.90 10.93
N CYS A 20 10.87 -7.96 10.88
CA CYS A 20 12.25 -8.13 10.44
C CYS A 20 13.17 -7.87 11.65
N GLY A 21 13.36 -8.89 12.49
CA GLY A 21 14.11 -8.74 13.73
C GLY A 21 13.40 -7.82 14.73
N LYS A 22 13.97 -6.64 15.01
CA LYS A 22 13.36 -5.62 15.89
C LYS A 22 12.50 -4.60 15.13
N GLU A 23 12.51 -4.68 13.81
CA GLU A 23 11.86 -3.74 12.91
C GLU A 23 10.69 -4.42 12.21
N TYR A 24 9.86 -3.61 11.55
CA TYR A 24 8.68 -4.04 10.84
C TYR A 24 8.72 -3.46 9.43
N SER A 25 8.47 -4.28 8.42
CA SER A 25 8.35 -3.85 7.02
C SER A 25 6.88 -3.81 6.63
N PHE A 26 6.49 -2.79 5.87
CA PHE A 26 5.13 -2.60 5.37
C PHE A 26 5.13 -2.48 3.85
N GLU A 27 4.20 -3.17 3.20
CA GLU A 27 3.98 -3.08 1.75
C GLU A 27 2.50 -3.28 1.43
N ILE A 28 2.11 -2.78 0.25
CA ILE A 28 0.83 -3.12 -0.37
C ILE A 28 1.13 -3.77 -1.70
N LEU A 29 0.73 -5.03 -1.84
CA LEU A 29 0.72 -5.73 -3.11
C LEU A 29 -0.54 -5.32 -3.86
N SER A 30 -0.43 -5.03 -5.15
CA SER A 30 -1.56 -4.85 -6.04
C SER A 30 -1.47 -5.78 -7.23
N HIS A 31 -2.63 -6.28 -7.66
CA HIS A 31 -2.79 -7.18 -8.80
C HIS A 31 -3.90 -6.65 -9.69
N TYR A 32 -3.53 -6.26 -10.91
CA TYR A 32 -4.47 -5.76 -11.88
C TYR A 32 -5.20 -6.93 -12.54
N LYS A 33 -6.53 -6.97 -12.38
CA LYS A 33 -7.36 -8.11 -12.80
C LYS A 33 -7.32 -8.35 -14.30
N THR A 34 -7.28 -7.28 -15.10
CA THR A 34 -7.41 -7.36 -16.55
C THR A 34 -6.17 -7.94 -17.22
N THR A 35 -4.97 -7.46 -16.86
CA THR A 35 -3.72 -7.86 -17.52
C THR A 35 -2.88 -8.82 -16.68
N ASN A 36 -3.37 -9.19 -15.49
CA ASN A 36 -2.68 -10.02 -14.51
C ASN A 36 -1.34 -9.41 -14.02
N GLN A 37 -1.09 -8.13 -14.30
CA GLN A 37 0.12 -7.44 -13.88
C GLN A 37 0.10 -7.19 -12.37
N LYS A 38 1.29 -7.18 -11.77
CA LYS A 38 1.46 -7.06 -10.32
C LYS A 38 2.44 -5.95 -9.98
N SER A 39 2.20 -5.31 -8.84
CA SER A 39 3.01 -4.21 -8.36
C SER A 39 3.15 -4.29 -6.85
N VAL A 40 4.30 -3.85 -6.32
CA VAL A 40 4.53 -3.73 -4.89
C VAL A 40 4.65 -2.25 -4.58
N ILE A 41 3.71 -1.73 -3.81
CA ILE A 41 3.73 -0.34 -3.33
C ILE A 41 4.47 -0.35 -1.99
N THR A 42 5.74 0.02 -2.02
CA THR A 42 6.62 0.15 -0.84
C THR A 42 6.84 1.59 -0.41
N ASN A 43 6.57 2.56 -1.30
CA ASN A 43 6.77 3.98 -1.00
C ASN A 43 5.66 4.50 -0.08
N LEU A 44 6.00 4.62 1.20
CA LEU A 44 5.07 5.12 2.22
C LEU A 44 4.72 6.58 2.05
N ASN A 45 5.59 7.40 1.46
CA ASN A 45 5.26 8.81 1.23
C ASN A 45 4.15 8.92 0.21
N PHE A 46 4.14 8.11 -0.85
CA PHE A 46 3.00 8.05 -1.76
C PHE A 46 1.72 7.59 -1.04
N ILE A 47 1.83 6.55 -0.22
CA ILE A 47 0.71 6.05 0.59
C ILE A 47 0.28 7.08 1.65
N ILE A 48 1.15 7.91 2.20
CA ILE A 48 0.81 8.86 3.27
C ILE A 48 0.41 10.22 2.72
N SER A 49 1.08 10.73 1.68
CA SER A 49 0.81 12.04 1.06
C SER A 49 -0.52 12.04 0.32
N GLU A 50 -0.83 10.95 -0.40
CA GLU A 50 -2.11 10.82 -1.12
C GLU A 50 -3.22 10.24 -0.23
N LEU A 51 -2.89 9.39 0.75
CA LEU A 51 -3.92 8.59 1.47
C LEU A 51 -4.14 9.01 2.95
N ILE A 52 -3.25 9.80 3.57
CA ILE A 52 -3.30 10.10 5.02
C ILE A 52 -2.99 11.57 5.36
N TYR A 53 -2.53 12.41 4.43
CA TYR A 53 -2.14 13.79 4.72
C TYR A 53 -3.26 14.70 5.28
N PRO A 54 -4.56 14.50 4.97
CA PRO A 54 -5.63 15.19 5.69
C PRO A 54 -5.74 14.81 7.19
N LEU A 55 -5.11 13.71 7.62
CA LEU A 55 -5.30 13.10 8.95
C LEU A 55 -4.04 13.06 9.83
N MET A 56 -2.82 13.25 9.29
CA MET A 56 -1.60 13.33 10.10
C MET A 56 -0.64 14.38 9.54
N LYS A 57 -0.51 15.50 10.27
CA LYS A 57 0.69 16.35 10.22
C LYS A 57 1.88 15.51 10.69
N THR A 58 2.58 14.83 9.77
CA THR A 58 3.87 14.22 10.08
C THR A 58 4.82 14.41 8.92
N THR A 59 5.84 15.22 9.20
CA THR A 59 7.02 15.52 8.39
C THR A 59 7.93 14.29 8.28
N ASP A 60 8.46 14.08 7.07
CA ASP A 60 9.56 13.21 6.66
C ASP A 60 9.49 11.72 7.03
N ILE A 61 9.16 10.87 6.05
CA ILE A 61 9.34 9.43 6.14
C ILE A 61 10.08 8.93 4.89
N ASP A 62 11.32 8.48 5.03
CA ASP A 62 12.11 7.96 3.91
C ASP A 62 11.50 6.71 3.23
N SER A 63 11.83 6.56 1.95
CA SER A 63 11.26 5.66 0.94
C SER A 63 11.46 4.15 1.15
N THR A 64 11.99 3.72 2.30
CA THR A 64 12.18 2.29 2.64
C THR A 64 11.95 2.08 4.14
N ILE A 65 10.77 1.60 4.53
CA ILE A 65 10.33 1.79 5.92
C ILE A 65 10.55 0.54 6.76
N PHE A 66 11.74 0.47 7.34
CA PHE A 66 11.91 -0.23 8.59
C PHE A 66 11.21 0.60 9.69
N LEU A 67 10.00 0.18 10.06
CA LEU A 67 9.20 0.79 11.10
C LEU A 67 9.50 0.13 12.45
N ASN A 68 9.49 0.89 13.54
CA ASN A 68 9.36 0.27 14.84
C ASN A 68 7.97 -0.39 14.98
N LYS A 69 7.86 -1.37 15.87
CA LYS A 69 6.65 -2.17 16.10
C LYS A 69 5.36 -1.35 16.27
N GLN A 70 5.42 -0.29 17.08
CA GLN A 70 4.24 0.54 17.36
C GLN A 70 3.76 1.29 16.11
N LYS A 71 4.69 1.89 15.35
CA LYS A 71 4.38 2.61 14.11
C LYS A 71 3.86 1.65 13.03
N GLY A 72 4.49 0.49 12.86
CA GLY A 72 4.07 -0.54 11.90
C GLY A 72 2.64 -1.04 12.15
N ILE A 73 2.31 -1.35 13.41
CA ILE A 73 0.95 -1.79 13.77
C ILE A 73 -0.07 -0.66 13.56
N LYS A 74 0.26 0.58 13.91
CA LYS A 74 -0.65 1.73 13.75
C LYS A 74 -0.94 2.01 12.27
N LEU A 75 0.09 1.95 11.43
CA LEU A 75 -0.04 2.09 9.98
C LEU A 75 -0.93 0.99 9.41
N PHE A 76 -0.64 -0.28 9.69
CA PHE A 76 -1.42 -1.43 9.21
C PHE A 76 -2.91 -1.30 9.55
N LYS A 77 -3.24 -0.88 10.78
CA LYS A 77 -4.63 -0.65 11.20
C LYS A 77 -5.29 0.52 10.45
N LYS A 78 -4.57 1.62 10.24
CA LYS A 78 -5.11 2.78 9.50
C LYS A 78 -5.33 2.47 8.03
N SER A 79 -4.36 1.84 7.38
CA SER A 79 -4.51 1.39 5.99
C SER A 79 -5.72 0.46 5.88
N PHE A 80 -5.87 -0.50 6.78
CA PHE A 80 -7.04 -1.38 6.78
C PHE A 80 -8.37 -0.61 6.82
N ILE A 81 -8.50 0.43 7.66
CA ILE A 81 -9.70 1.28 7.70
C ILE A 81 -9.92 2.01 6.36
N SER A 82 -8.88 2.61 5.78
CA SER A 82 -8.98 3.29 4.48
C SER A 82 -9.41 2.36 3.35
N PHE A 83 -8.96 1.10 3.36
CA PHE A 83 -9.40 0.08 2.41
C PHE A 83 -10.83 -0.44 2.63
N HIS A 84 -11.59 0.09 3.60
CA HIS A 84 -13.05 -0.09 3.66
C HIS A 84 -13.82 1.05 3.00
N ASP A 85 -13.15 2.13 2.61
CA ASP A 85 -13.74 3.23 1.85
C ASP A 85 -13.59 2.95 0.35
N MET A 86 -14.71 2.69 -0.33
CA MET A 86 -14.72 2.40 -1.75
C MET A 86 -14.33 3.59 -2.63
N ASN A 87 -14.59 4.83 -2.18
CA ASN A 87 -14.16 6.02 -2.92
C ASN A 87 -12.64 6.13 -2.87
N TRP A 88 -12.07 5.82 -1.70
CA TRP A 88 -10.63 5.77 -1.52
C TRP A 88 -9.98 4.69 -2.39
N ILE A 89 -10.56 3.48 -2.44
CA ILE A 89 -10.07 2.41 -3.33
C ILE A 89 -10.10 2.87 -4.78
N LYS A 90 -11.19 3.49 -5.22
CA LYS A 90 -11.33 3.99 -6.59
C LYS A 90 -10.23 4.99 -6.94
N LEU A 91 -9.94 5.95 -6.06
CA LEU A 91 -8.86 6.93 -6.24
C LEU A 91 -7.48 6.25 -6.34
N LEU A 92 -7.22 5.25 -5.47
CA LEU A 92 -5.97 4.48 -5.53
C LEU A 92 -5.82 3.74 -6.87
N GLU A 93 -6.89 3.12 -7.36
CA GLU A 93 -6.87 2.43 -8.65
C GLU A 93 -6.66 3.41 -9.82
N GLU A 94 -7.24 4.61 -9.77
CA GLU A 94 -7.01 5.65 -10.80
C GLU A 94 -5.54 6.06 -10.84
N LYS A 95 -4.92 6.25 -9.67
CA LYS A 95 -3.49 6.58 -9.57
C LYS A 95 -2.59 5.45 -10.07
N LEU A 96 -2.93 4.19 -9.76
CA LEU A 96 -2.19 3.04 -10.27
C LEU A 96 -2.29 2.91 -11.78
N ASP A 97 -3.44 3.23 -12.36
CA ASP A 97 -3.62 3.25 -13.81
C ASP A 97 -2.82 4.38 -14.47
N GLU A 98 -2.79 5.58 -13.88
CA GLU A 98 -1.94 6.70 -14.32
C GLU A 98 -0.46 6.26 -14.34
N ASP A 99 0.06 5.75 -13.22
CA ASP A 99 1.46 5.32 -13.10
C ASP A 99 1.82 4.17 -14.05
N ARG A 100 0.90 3.24 -14.32
CA ARG A 100 1.09 2.16 -15.29
C ARG A 100 1.25 2.68 -16.71
N GLN A 101 0.53 3.73 -17.09
CA GLN A 101 0.68 4.35 -18.41
C GLN A 101 2.10 4.90 -18.62
N PHE A 102 2.79 5.25 -17.53
CA PHE A 102 4.19 5.70 -17.53
C PHE A 102 5.21 4.58 -17.28
N GLY A 103 4.78 3.31 -17.23
CA GLY A 103 5.65 2.13 -17.11
C GLY A 103 6.16 1.83 -15.69
N GLY A 104 5.54 2.40 -14.65
CA GLY A 104 6.17 2.53 -13.33
C GLY A 104 6.31 1.27 -12.46
N TRP A 105 5.53 0.20 -12.66
CA TRP A 105 5.41 -0.81 -11.59
C TRP A 105 5.11 -2.22 -12.09
N ASN A 106 6.14 -2.96 -12.51
CA ASN A 106 6.06 -4.41 -12.67
C ASN A 106 6.88 -5.08 -11.57
N ALA A 107 6.26 -6.00 -10.84
CA ALA A 107 6.93 -6.80 -9.82
C ALA A 107 6.58 -8.28 -9.98
N ASP A 108 7.57 -9.15 -9.76
CA ASP A 108 7.39 -10.59 -9.81
C ASP A 108 7.16 -11.15 -8.40
N PHE A 109 5.92 -11.58 -8.14
CA PHE A 109 5.55 -12.30 -6.92
C PHE A 109 4.30 -13.17 -7.13
N VAL A 110 4.05 -14.12 -6.21
CA VAL A 110 2.81 -14.93 -6.20
C VAL A 110 1.74 -14.19 -5.39
N PHE A 111 0.56 -13.99 -5.98
CA PHE A 111 -0.52 -13.18 -5.41
C PHE A 111 -1.56 -14.08 -4.73
#